data_AF-A0A553HIJ1-F1
#
_entry.id   AF-A0A553HIJ1-F1
#
_cell.length_a   1.000
_cell.length_b   1.000
_cell.length_c   1.000
_cell.angle_alpha   90.00
_cell.angle_beta   90.00
_cell.angle_gamma   90.00
#
_symmetry.space_group_name_H-M   'P 1'
#
loop_
_entity.id
_entity.type
_entity.pdbx_description
1 polymer ?
#
loop_
_entity_poly.entity_id
_entity_poly.type
_entity_poly.pdbx_seq_one_letter_code
_entity_poly.pdbx_strand_id
1 'polypeptide(L)'
;MVPPKHRWLPKYMADIAAADELPVSMCFHEAFAARIYERIDDEEYYRHVFAHLTGTSHKNDETEKDIRSLESSDPFAYSVLDSAKKMAKVEDLEAIISRVRSMQEDHVPHLLRMLAMRALIDKRPDVLNFCLNEGGFEYEPNFVKKADIVTKDKDPELFRILTESDFGKKHTVGQHPAFQLDIGGRYPVDW
;
A
#
# COMPACT_ATOMS: atom_id res chain seq x y z
N MET A 1 -33.06 25.20 26.66
CA MET A 1 -31.91 24.95 25.78
C MET A 1 -31.03 23.92 26.45
N VAL A 2 -30.91 22.73 25.87
CA VAL A 2 -29.95 21.72 26.34
C VAL A 2 -28.58 22.16 25.81
N PRO A 3 -27.55 22.34 26.65
CA PRO A 3 -26.22 22.66 26.15
C PRO A 3 -25.76 21.54 25.21
N PRO A 4 -25.11 21.85 24.08
CA PRO A 4 -24.59 20.83 23.19
C PRO A 4 -23.66 19.94 24.00
N LYS A 5 -23.90 18.62 23.98
CA LYS A 5 -23.00 17.65 24.59
C LYS A 5 -21.62 17.91 23.98
N HIS A 6 -20.66 18.35 24.80
CA HIS A 6 -19.26 18.38 24.41
C HIS A 6 -18.90 16.98 23.91
N ARG A 7 -18.85 16.82 22.59
CA ARG A 7 -18.32 15.61 21.98
C ARG A 7 -16.85 15.65 22.35
N TRP A 8 -16.46 14.84 23.33
CA TRP A 8 -15.07 14.70 23.74
C TRP A 8 -14.32 14.22 22.50
N LEU A 9 -13.59 15.14 21.86
CA LEU A 9 -12.68 14.80 20.79
C LEU A 9 -11.49 14.10 21.46
N PRO A 10 -11.10 12.92 20.99
CA PRO A 10 -9.86 12.29 21.45
C PRO A 10 -8.70 13.28 21.32
N LYS A 11 -7.78 13.26 22.29
CA LYS A 11 -6.68 14.24 22.35
C LYS A 11 -5.88 14.31 21.02
N TYR A 12 -5.62 13.17 20.39
CA TYR A 12 -4.92 13.11 19.10
C TYR A 12 -5.64 13.89 17.99
N MET A 13 -6.98 13.94 17.98
CA MET A 13 -7.73 14.71 17.01
C MET A 13 -7.55 16.22 17.21
N ALA A 14 -7.52 16.67 18.46
CA ALA A 14 -7.28 18.07 18.80
C ALA A 14 -5.82 18.47 18.48
N ASP A 15 -4.87 17.57 18.76
CA ASP A 15 -3.45 17.79 18.49
C ASP A 15 -3.20 17.90 16.96
N ILE A 16 -3.82 17.05 16.13
CA ILE A 16 -3.72 17.12 14.66
C ILE A 16 -4.37 18.38 14.10
N ALA A 17 -5.53 18.79 14.63
CA ALA A 17 -6.20 20.01 14.20
C ALA A 17 -5.37 21.28 14.50
N ALA A 18 -4.56 21.26 15.56
CA ALA A 18 -3.75 22.38 16.02
C ALA A 18 -2.30 22.35 15.49
N ALA A 19 -1.89 21.31 14.77
CA ALA A 19 -0.52 21.17 14.30
C ALA A 19 -0.22 22.11 13.12
N ASP A 20 0.92 22.80 13.15
CA ASP A 20 1.39 23.62 12.02
C ASP A 20 1.89 22.73 10.87
N GLU A 21 2.66 21.69 11.19
CA GLU A 21 3.18 20.67 10.26
C GLU A 21 2.74 19.27 10.68
N LEU A 22 2.42 18.42 9.71
CA LEU A 22 2.04 17.02 9.95
C LEU A 22 3.23 16.07 9.78
N PRO A 23 3.26 14.94 10.52
CA PRO A 23 4.35 13.98 10.40
C PRO A 23 4.26 13.22 9.07
N VAL A 24 5.43 12.92 8.49
CA VAL A 24 5.61 12.19 7.22
C VAL A 24 4.98 10.79 7.23
N SER A 25 4.73 10.22 8.41
CA SER A 25 4.02 8.96 8.58
C SER A 25 3.18 8.98 9.85
N MET A 26 1.86 8.87 9.69
CA MET A 26 0.87 8.90 10.76
C MET A 26 0.34 7.51 11.11
N CYS A 27 -0.08 7.32 12.36
CA CYS A 27 -0.90 6.15 12.73
C CYS A 27 -2.30 6.24 12.09
N PHE A 28 -3.07 5.14 12.05
CA PHE A 28 -4.40 5.15 11.40
C PHE A 28 -5.32 6.25 11.95
N HIS A 29 -5.35 6.40 13.27
CA HIS A 29 -6.19 7.39 13.96
C HIS A 29 -5.74 8.83 13.67
N GLU A 30 -4.44 9.08 13.58
CA GLU A 30 -3.89 10.39 13.23
C GLU A 30 -4.17 10.74 11.77
N ALA A 31 -3.97 9.79 10.85
CA ALA A 31 -4.27 10.00 9.43
C ALA A 31 -5.77 10.25 9.21
N PHE A 32 -6.64 9.48 9.87
CA PHE A 32 -8.08 9.69 9.82
C PHE A 32 -8.47 11.06 10.38
N ALA A 33 -7.89 11.47 11.51
CA ALA A 33 -8.11 12.81 12.07
C ALA A 33 -7.67 13.91 11.10
N ALA A 34 -6.46 13.78 10.51
CA ALA A 34 -5.92 14.74 9.56
C ALA A 34 -6.82 14.88 8.33
N ARG A 35 -7.36 13.76 7.82
CA ARG A 35 -8.34 13.75 6.73
C ARG A 35 -9.64 14.46 7.12
N ILE A 36 -10.21 14.17 8.29
CA ILE A 36 -11.47 14.79 8.75
C ILE A 36 -11.33 16.31 8.94
N TYR A 37 -10.13 16.79 9.30
CA TYR A 37 -9.84 18.22 9.40
C TYR A 37 -9.30 18.83 8.10
N GLU A 38 -9.38 18.12 6.97
CA GLU A 38 -8.93 18.57 5.65
C GLU A 38 -7.46 19.03 5.64
N ARG A 39 -6.64 18.48 6.53
CA ARG A 39 -5.21 18.75 6.63
C ARG A 39 -4.40 17.92 5.64
N ILE A 40 -4.94 16.78 5.22
CA ILE A 40 -4.43 15.93 4.16
C ILE A 40 -5.59 15.59 3.23
N ASP A 41 -5.29 15.34 1.96
CA ASP A 41 -6.27 14.86 1.00
C ASP A 41 -6.49 13.34 1.14
N ASP A 42 -7.43 12.82 0.35
CA ASP A 42 -7.74 11.40 0.35
C ASP A 42 -6.51 10.56 -0.05
N GLU A 43 -5.74 10.97 -1.05
CA GLU A 43 -4.58 10.23 -1.57
C GLU A 43 -3.44 10.13 -0.54
N GLU A 44 -3.14 11.23 0.16
CA GLU A 44 -2.16 11.24 1.24
C GLU A 44 -2.64 10.39 2.43
N TYR A 45 -3.92 10.47 2.78
CA TYR A 45 -4.50 9.57 3.77
C TYR A 45 -4.33 8.09 3.37
N TYR A 46 -4.58 7.73 2.10
CA TYR A 46 -4.37 6.37 1.60
C TYR A 46 -2.93 5.89 1.73
N ARG A 47 -1.95 6.76 1.49
CA ARG A 47 -0.53 6.42 1.66
C ARG A 47 -0.21 6.04 3.09
N HIS A 48 -0.78 6.75 4.07
CA HIS A 48 -0.62 6.38 5.46
C HIS A 48 -1.23 5.01 5.77
N VAL A 49 -2.46 4.74 5.30
CA VAL A 49 -3.10 3.43 5.48
C VAL A 49 -2.27 2.31 4.82
N PHE A 50 -1.72 2.57 3.63
CA PHE A 50 -0.88 1.64 2.89
C PHE A 50 0.46 1.35 3.59
N ALA A 51 1.11 2.36 4.18
CA ALA A 51 2.39 2.21 4.87
C ALA A 51 2.34 1.11 5.95
N HIS A 52 1.23 1.01 6.67
CA HIS A 52 0.98 -0.03 7.68
C HIS A 52 0.96 -1.45 7.12
N LEU A 53 0.51 -1.67 5.88
CA LEU A 53 0.61 -2.97 5.22
C LEU A 53 2.04 -3.36 4.89
N THR A 54 2.91 -2.38 4.69
CA THR A 54 4.31 -2.58 4.30
C THR A 54 5.27 -2.78 5.49
N GLY A 55 4.73 -2.79 6.71
CA GLY A 55 5.48 -3.02 7.94
C GLY A 55 5.96 -1.74 8.63
N THR A 56 5.46 -0.56 8.24
CA THR A 56 5.57 0.62 9.12
C THR A 56 4.68 0.36 10.32
N SER A 57 5.27 0.32 11.52
CA SER A 57 4.53 0.12 12.77
C SER A 57 4.64 1.37 13.62
N HIS A 58 3.50 1.96 13.98
CA HIS A 58 3.40 2.95 15.04
C HIS A 58 2.89 2.26 16.29
N LYS A 59 3.33 2.71 17.47
CA LYS A 59 2.97 2.12 18.77
C LYS A 59 1.46 1.92 18.99
N ASN A 60 0.63 2.71 18.31
CA ASN A 60 -0.83 2.68 18.42
C ASN A 60 -1.54 1.84 17.35
N ASP A 61 -0.81 1.22 16.41
CA ASP A 61 -1.37 0.40 15.30
C ASP A 61 -0.84 -1.04 15.32
N GLU A 62 -0.22 -1.44 16.43
CA GLU A 62 0.48 -2.73 16.54
C GLU A 62 -0.46 -3.90 16.84
N THR A 63 -1.68 -3.65 17.34
CA THR A 63 -2.56 -4.74 17.79
C THR A 63 -3.78 -4.95 16.89
N GLU A 64 -4.26 -6.20 16.84
CA GLU A 64 -5.52 -6.53 16.15
C GLU A 64 -6.71 -5.76 16.75
N LYS A 65 -6.64 -5.38 18.03
CA LYS A 65 -7.64 -4.56 18.70
C LYS A 65 -7.67 -3.14 18.13
N ASP A 66 -6.51 -2.56 17.82
CA ASP A 66 -6.41 -1.21 17.25
C ASP A 66 -7.01 -1.19 15.85
N ILE A 67 -6.73 -2.21 15.04
CA ILE A 67 -7.35 -2.37 13.71
C ILE A 67 -8.87 -2.55 13.82
N ARG A 68 -9.37 -3.36 14.76
CA ARG A 68 -10.82 -3.50 14.98
C ARG A 68 -11.47 -2.20 15.44
N SER A 69 -10.76 -1.32 16.14
CA SER A 69 -11.30 -0.02 16.54
C SER A 69 -11.62 0.88 15.34
N LEU A 70 -10.94 0.67 14.20
CA LEU A 70 -11.22 1.35 12.94
C LEU A 70 -12.63 1.03 12.42
N GLU A 71 -13.17 -0.16 12.67
CA GLU A 71 -14.54 -0.51 12.22
C GLU A 71 -15.59 0.53 12.63
N SER A 72 -15.39 1.17 13.78
CA SER A 72 -16.29 2.20 14.31
C SER A 72 -15.88 3.64 14.01
N SER A 73 -14.57 3.89 13.89
CA SER A 73 -14.01 5.24 13.75
C SER A 73 -13.70 5.59 12.31
N ASP A 74 -13.17 4.62 11.56
CA ASP A 74 -12.79 4.70 10.16
C ASP A 74 -13.18 3.39 9.43
N PRO A 75 -14.48 3.21 9.14
CA PRO A 75 -14.99 1.96 8.55
C PRO A 75 -14.35 1.66 7.19
N PHE A 76 -13.89 2.71 6.50
CA PHE A 76 -13.26 2.61 5.22
C PHE A 76 -11.86 1.98 5.35
N ALA A 77 -10.95 2.56 6.13
CA ALA A 77 -9.61 1.96 6.33
C ALA A 77 -9.72 0.53 6.85
N TYR A 78 -10.64 0.29 7.79
CA TYR A 78 -10.93 -1.05 8.28
C TYR A 78 -11.29 -2.02 7.15
N SER A 79 -12.27 -1.65 6.32
CA SER A 79 -12.75 -2.50 5.22
C SER A 79 -11.64 -2.83 4.22
N VAL A 80 -10.82 -1.86 3.83
CA VAL A 80 -9.73 -2.09 2.87
C VAL A 80 -8.62 -2.96 3.48
N LEU A 81 -8.19 -2.68 4.72
CA LEU A 81 -7.17 -3.46 5.43
C LEU A 81 -7.63 -4.90 5.70
N ASP A 82 -8.84 -5.06 6.23
CA ASP A 82 -9.45 -6.35 6.51
C ASP A 82 -9.63 -7.16 5.23
N SER A 83 -10.12 -6.53 4.16
CA SER A 83 -10.28 -7.19 2.87
C SER A 83 -8.94 -7.60 2.27
N ALA A 84 -7.93 -6.73 2.27
CA ALA A 84 -6.58 -7.07 1.80
C ALA A 84 -5.98 -8.25 2.60
N LYS A 85 -6.11 -8.24 3.93
CA LYS A 85 -5.63 -9.33 4.79
C LYS A 85 -6.39 -10.64 4.59
N LYS A 86 -7.72 -10.58 4.46
CA LYS A 86 -8.55 -11.76 4.23
C LYS A 86 -8.28 -12.35 2.84
N MET A 87 -8.26 -11.52 1.79
CA MET A 87 -8.01 -11.97 0.43
C MET A 87 -6.61 -12.55 0.25
N ALA A 88 -5.59 -12.03 0.93
CA ALA A 88 -4.27 -12.65 0.95
C ALA A 88 -4.25 -14.08 1.51
N LYS A 89 -5.18 -14.39 2.44
CA LYS A 89 -5.36 -15.74 3.01
C LYS A 89 -6.26 -16.64 2.17
N VAL A 90 -6.97 -16.10 1.19
CA VAL A 90 -7.82 -16.90 0.30
C VAL A 90 -6.92 -17.60 -0.71
N GLU A 91 -6.99 -18.92 -0.77
CA GLU A 91 -6.24 -19.71 -1.75
C GLU A 91 -6.85 -19.59 -3.15
N ASP A 92 -8.17 -19.43 -3.24
CA ASP A 92 -8.93 -19.32 -4.48
C ASP A 92 -8.93 -17.90 -5.08
N LEU A 93 -8.26 -17.73 -6.22
CA LEU A 93 -8.21 -16.48 -6.96
C LEU A 93 -9.60 -16.00 -7.40
N GLU A 94 -10.52 -16.89 -7.78
CA GLU A 94 -11.85 -16.50 -8.26
C GLU A 94 -12.69 -15.82 -7.16
N ALA A 95 -12.52 -16.28 -5.92
CA ALA A 95 -13.15 -15.65 -4.77
C ALA A 95 -12.60 -14.23 -4.52
N ILE A 96 -11.31 -14.01 -4.77
CA ILE A 96 -10.68 -12.68 -4.69
C ILE A 96 -11.24 -11.76 -5.79
N ILE A 97 -11.28 -12.24 -7.03
CA ILE A 97 -11.79 -11.50 -8.19
C ILE A 97 -13.25 -11.09 -7.95
N SER A 98 -14.09 -12.02 -7.52
CA SER A 98 -15.51 -11.78 -7.23
C SER A 98 -15.68 -10.69 -6.17
N ARG A 99 -14.86 -10.72 -5.11
CA ARG A 99 -14.91 -9.73 -4.05
C ARG A 99 -14.49 -8.33 -4.53
N VAL A 100 -13.40 -8.24 -5.29
CA VAL A 100 -12.93 -6.97 -5.88
C VAL A 100 -14.03 -6.37 -6.76
N ARG A 101 -14.64 -7.18 -7.64
CA ARG A 101 -15.71 -6.74 -8.54
C ARG A 101 -17.01 -6.35 -7.83
N SER A 102 -17.23 -6.81 -6.60
CA SER A 102 -18.40 -6.45 -5.79
C SER A 102 -18.23 -5.13 -5.02
N MET A 103 -17.04 -4.52 -5.04
CA MET A 103 -16.78 -3.27 -4.35
C MET A 103 -17.26 -2.05 -5.16
N GLN A 104 -17.44 -0.93 -4.45
CA GLN A 104 -17.70 0.36 -5.10
C GLN A 104 -16.50 0.74 -5.97
N GLU A 105 -16.78 1.24 -7.17
CA GLU A 105 -15.80 1.50 -8.24
C GLU A 105 -14.66 2.40 -7.76
N ASP A 106 -14.98 3.47 -7.03
CA ASP A 106 -14.00 4.43 -6.50
C ASP A 106 -13.00 3.80 -5.51
N HIS A 107 -13.35 2.66 -4.89
CA HIS A 107 -12.49 1.99 -3.91
C HIS A 107 -11.60 0.92 -4.54
N VAL A 108 -11.92 0.48 -5.77
CA VAL A 108 -11.22 -0.62 -6.44
C VAL A 108 -9.73 -0.31 -6.63
N PRO A 109 -9.31 0.88 -7.11
CA PRO A 109 -7.89 1.21 -7.24
C PRO A 109 -7.11 1.08 -5.94
N HIS A 110 -7.66 1.57 -4.83
CA HIS A 110 -7.01 1.53 -3.53
C HIS A 110 -6.88 0.10 -3.00
N LEU A 111 -7.92 -0.72 -3.18
CA LEU A 111 -7.85 -2.12 -2.82
C LEU A 111 -6.84 -2.88 -3.68
N LEU A 112 -6.87 -2.71 -5.00
CA LEU A 112 -5.95 -3.37 -5.93
C LEU A 112 -4.50 -3.00 -5.60
N ARG A 113 -4.23 -1.73 -5.28
CA ARG A 113 -2.92 -1.26 -4.83
C ARG A 113 -2.46 -2.01 -3.57
N MET A 114 -3.32 -2.08 -2.55
CA MET A 114 -3.03 -2.81 -1.30
C MET A 114 -2.85 -4.31 -1.51
N LEU A 115 -3.69 -4.93 -2.32
CA LEU A 115 -3.67 -6.35 -2.62
C LEU A 115 -2.43 -6.73 -3.43
N ALA A 116 -2.02 -5.90 -4.40
CA ALA A 116 -0.78 -6.08 -5.16
C ALA A 116 0.44 -6.09 -4.23
N MET A 117 0.54 -5.11 -3.32
CA MET A 117 1.62 -5.07 -2.34
C MET A 117 1.63 -6.30 -1.43
N ARG A 118 0.44 -6.71 -0.97
CA ARG A 118 0.32 -7.87 -0.09
C ARG A 118 0.69 -9.16 -0.82
N ALA A 119 0.23 -9.33 -2.05
CA ALA A 119 0.58 -10.46 -2.90
C ALA A 119 2.09 -10.52 -3.19
N LEU A 120 2.74 -9.37 -3.35
CA LEU A 120 4.19 -9.28 -3.50
C LEU A 120 4.94 -9.73 -2.23
N ILE A 121 4.47 -9.32 -1.05
CA ILE A 121 5.05 -9.74 0.25
C ILE A 121 4.84 -11.23 0.51
N ASP A 122 3.61 -11.72 0.29
CA ASP A 122 3.21 -13.09 0.57
C ASP A 122 3.60 -14.06 -0.56
N LYS A 123 4.28 -13.57 -1.60
CA LYS A 123 4.75 -14.32 -2.78
C LYS A 123 3.62 -15.06 -3.51
N ARG A 124 2.52 -14.36 -3.77
CA ARG A 124 1.33 -14.84 -4.50
C ARG A 124 1.33 -14.31 -5.95
N PRO A 125 2.00 -15.00 -6.90
CA PRO A 125 2.12 -14.52 -8.28
C PRO A 125 0.77 -14.42 -9.00
N ASP A 126 -0.14 -15.36 -8.73
CA ASP A 126 -1.50 -15.38 -9.24
C ASP A 126 -2.26 -14.09 -8.92
N VAL A 127 -2.29 -13.69 -7.64
CA VAL A 127 -2.98 -12.50 -7.15
C VAL A 127 -2.29 -11.23 -7.65
N LEU A 128 -0.95 -11.21 -7.64
CA LEU A 128 -0.19 -10.07 -8.13
C LEU A 128 -0.46 -9.82 -9.62
N ASN A 129 -0.43 -10.88 -10.43
CA ASN A 129 -0.72 -10.79 -11.86
C ASN A 129 -2.13 -10.26 -12.11
N PHE A 130 -3.13 -10.76 -11.37
CA PHE A 130 -4.49 -10.22 -11.44
C PHE A 130 -4.52 -8.71 -11.16
N CYS A 131 -3.93 -8.27 -10.05
CA CYS A 131 -3.96 -6.85 -9.68
C CYS A 131 -3.27 -5.96 -10.71
N LEU A 132 -2.12 -6.39 -11.23
CA LEU A 132 -1.38 -5.63 -12.25
C LEU A 132 -2.10 -5.57 -13.60
N ASN A 133 -2.87 -6.61 -13.95
CA ASN A 133 -3.65 -6.65 -15.18
C ASN A 133 -4.93 -5.80 -15.09
N GLU A 134 -5.61 -5.78 -13.95
CA GLU A 134 -6.74 -4.86 -13.73
C GLU A 134 -6.27 -3.41 -13.69
N GLY A 135 -5.10 -3.15 -13.09
CA GLY A 135 -4.48 -1.83 -13.09
C GLY A 135 -5.32 -0.76 -12.40
N GLY A 136 -5.27 0.48 -12.92
CA GLY A 136 -6.04 1.60 -12.40
C GLY A 136 -5.49 2.26 -11.12
N PHE A 137 -4.27 1.90 -10.69
CA PHE A 137 -3.62 2.49 -9.53
C PHE A 137 -2.16 2.88 -9.81
N GLU A 138 -1.65 3.86 -9.06
CA GLU A 138 -0.24 4.24 -9.07
C GLU A 138 0.61 3.35 -8.16
N TYR A 139 1.88 3.16 -8.53
CA TYR A 139 2.82 2.34 -7.78
C TYR A 139 3.51 3.15 -6.69
N GLU A 140 3.26 2.80 -5.44
CA GLU A 140 3.92 3.44 -4.30
C GLU A 140 5.44 3.18 -4.29
N PRO A 141 6.26 4.12 -3.82
CA PRO A 141 7.72 3.92 -3.70
C PRO A 141 8.10 2.65 -2.92
N ASN A 142 7.30 2.25 -1.92
CA ASN A 142 7.52 1.03 -1.16
C ASN A 142 7.24 -0.24 -1.97
N PHE A 143 6.26 -0.20 -2.89
CA PHE A 143 6.01 -1.29 -3.83
C PHE A 143 7.19 -1.43 -4.78
N VAL A 144 7.67 -0.33 -5.36
CA VAL A 144 8.84 -0.32 -6.26
C VAL A 144 10.06 -0.94 -5.57
N LYS A 145 10.40 -0.46 -4.37
CA LYS A 145 11.53 -1.01 -3.58
C LYS A 145 11.38 -2.50 -3.29
N LYS A 146 10.16 -2.99 -3.07
CA LYS A 146 9.92 -4.43 -2.86
C LYS A 146 9.93 -5.24 -4.15
N ALA A 147 9.53 -4.66 -5.27
CA ALA A 147 9.65 -5.31 -6.56
C ALA A 147 11.12 -5.42 -6.99
N ASP A 148 11.95 -4.42 -6.68
CA ASP A 148 13.38 -4.39 -7.02
C ASP A 148 14.21 -5.51 -6.36
N ILE A 149 13.76 -6.03 -5.21
CA ILE A 149 14.43 -7.15 -4.53
C ILE A 149 14.03 -8.52 -5.09
N VAL A 150 13.00 -8.58 -5.93
CA VAL A 150 12.56 -9.82 -6.58
C VAL A 150 13.54 -10.12 -7.70
N THR A 151 14.19 -11.28 -7.64
CA THR A 151 15.14 -11.71 -8.67
C THR A 151 14.68 -12.99 -9.34
N LYS A 152 15.08 -13.17 -10.60
CA LYS A 152 14.80 -14.38 -11.38
C LYS A 152 15.24 -15.67 -10.67
N ASP A 153 16.35 -15.62 -9.93
CA ASP A 153 16.90 -16.81 -9.25
C ASP A 153 16.14 -17.20 -7.98
N LYS A 154 15.56 -16.23 -7.26
CA LYS A 154 14.86 -16.47 -6.00
C LYS A 154 13.37 -16.72 -6.21
N ASP A 155 12.75 -15.95 -7.10
CA ASP A 155 11.31 -15.88 -7.28
C ASP A 155 10.99 -15.71 -8.78
N PRO A 156 11.25 -16.73 -9.62
CA PRO A 156 11.20 -16.62 -11.08
C PRO A 156 9.83 -16.20 -11.61
N GLU A 157 8.75 -16.66 -10.97
CA GLU A 157 7.39 -16.38 -11.41
C GLU A 157 6.97 -14.93 -11.12
N LEU A 158 7.26 -14.43 -9.90
CA LEU A 158 7.03 -13.02 -9.56
C LEU A 158 7.88 -12.10 -10.43
N PHE A 159 9.14 -12.46 -10.66
CA PHE A 159 10.03 -11.71 -11.54
C PHE A 159 9.45 -11.60 -12.96
N ARG A 160 8.95 -12.71 -13.50
CA ARG A 160 8.30 -12.73 -14.82
C ARG A 160 7.09 -11.78 -14.86
N ILE A 161 6.17 -11.90 -13.90
CA ILE A 161 4.97 -11.07 -13.83
C ILE A 161 5.32 -9.58 -13.73
N LEU A 162 6.24 -9.21 -12.83
CA LEU A 162 6.67 -7.82 -12.67
C LEU A 162 7.28 -7.28 -13.97
N THR A 163 8.11 -8.06 -14.65
CA THR A 163 8.79 -7.65 -15.89
C THR A 163 7.84 -7.54 -17.08
N GLU A 164 6.88 -8.46 -17.22
CA GLU A 164 5.94 -8.53 -18.35
C GLU A 164 4.77 -7.53 -18.22
N SER A 165 4.44 -7.13 -17.00
CA SER A 165 3.35 -6.18 -16.71
C SER A 165 3.68 -4.73 -17.11
N ASP A 166 2.67 -3.86 -17.08
CA ASP A 166 2.84 -2.42 -17.28
C ASP A 166 3.75 -1.77 -16.21
N PHE A 167 3.86 -2.39 -15.03
CA PHE A 167 4.85 -2.01 -14.03
C PHE A 167 6.26 -2.13 -14.60
N GLY A 168 6.65 -3.29 -15.13
CA GLY A 168 7.99 -3.54 -15.66
C GLY A 168 8.36 -2.67 -16.88
N LYS A 169 7.35 -2.30 -17.67
CA LYS A 169 7.53 -1.35 -18.80
C LYS A 169 7.85 0.07 -18.32
N LYS A 170 7.28 0.50 -17.18
CA LYS A 170 7.45 1.84 -16.60
C LYS A 170 8.62 1.91 -15.61
N HIS A 171 8.87 0.83 -14.90
CA HIS A 171 9.90 0.69 -13.87
C HIS A 171 10.79 -0.47 -14.28
N THR A 172 11.99 -0.17 -14.77
CA THR A 172 12.98 -1.19 -15.14
C THR A 172 13.40 -2.00 -13.91
N VAL A 173 12.76 -3.14 -13.72
CA VAL A 173 13.05 -4.08 -12.63
C VAL A 173 14.47 -4.62 -12.80
N GLY A 174 15.35 -4.35 -11.83
CA GLY A 174 16.67 -4.98 -11.76
C GLY A 174 17.82 -4.28 -12.49
N GLN A 175 17.66 -3.05 -12.99
CA GLN A 175 18.84 -2.26 -13.40
C GLN A 175 19.40 -1.50 -12.20
N HIS A 176 20.10 -2.21 -11.32
CA HIS A 176 20.96 -1.54 -10.34
C HIS A 176 22.00 -0.72 -11.14
N PRO A 177 22.18 0.59 -10.89
CA PRO A 177 23.05 1.46 -11.69
C PRO A 177 24.52 0.99 -11.73
N ALA A 178 24.93 0.16 -10.76
CA ALA A 178 26.24 -0.50 -10.75
C ALA A 178 26.48 -1.47 -11.93
N PHE A 179 25.42 -1.95 -12.61
CA PHE A 179 25.53 -2.83 -13.79
C PHE A 179 25.16 -2.13 -15.10
N GLN A 180 24.83 -0.83 -15.09
CA GLN A 180 24.65 -0.01 -16.29
C GLN A 180 25.98 0.62 -16.79
N LEU A 181 27.07 0.51 -16.02
CA LEU A 181 28.41 0.92 -16.42
C LEU A 181 29.23 -0.28 -16.92
N ASP A 182 28.75 -0.91 -17.99
CA ASP A 182 29.66 -1.57 -18.95
C ASP A 182 29.34 -1.08 -20.37
N ILE A 183 29.29 0.24 -20.50
CA ILE A 183 29.41 0.90 -21.80
C ILE A 183 30.91 0.95 -22.06
N GLY A 184 31.42 -0.13 -22.66
CA GLY A 184 32.72 -0.25 -23.32
C GLY A 184 33.71 0.84 -22.97
N GLY A 185 34.48 0.61 -21.91
CA GLY A 185 35.68 1.39 -21.62
C GLY A 185 36.50 1.55 -22.91
N ARG A 186 36.77 2.80 -23.28
CA ARG A 186 37.52 3.22 -24.49
C ARG A 186 38.96 2.72 -24.59
N TYR A 187 39.37 1.76 -23.76
CA TYR A 187 40.73 1.25 -23.74
C TYR A 187 40.74 -0.22 -24.13
N PRO A 188 41.48 -0.60 -25.19
CA PRO A 188 41.71 -2.00 -25.48
C PRO A 188 42.45 -2.62 -24.29
N VAL A 189 41.87 -3.69 -23.74
CA VAL A 189 42.56 -4.55 -22.79
C VAL A 189 43.31 -5.57 -23.64
N ASP A 190 44.62 -5.38 -23.79
CA ASP A 190 45.50 -6.44 -24.29
C ASP A 190 45.62 -7.49 -23.18
N TRP A 191 45.05 -8.67 -23.41
CA TRP A 191 45.46 -9.92 -22.79
C TRP A 191 45.68 -10.98 -23.86
#